data_AF-A0A2W6SIZ5-F1
#
_entry.id   AF-A0A2W6SIZ5-F1
#
_cell.length_a   1.000
_cell.length_b   1.000
_cell.length_c   1.000
_cell.angle_alpha   90.00
_cell.angle_beta   90.00
_cell.angle_gamma   90.00
#
_symmetry.space_group_name_H-M   'P 1'
#
loop_
_entity.id
_entity.type
_entity.pdbx_description
1 polymer ?
#
loop_
_entity_poly.entity_id
_entity_poly.type
_entity_poly.pdbx_seq_one_letter_code
_entity_poly.pdbx_strand_id
1 'polypeptide(L)'
;MQIETRSLKLEDYDELVEVMKLAYPKMSEYVWAKKSIAKLTKIFPQGQICIIVDGKLAAVALSIIVNYEDFGDDHTYSDITGNYTFNTHSSTGNVLYGIEVFVDPQYRELRLGRRLYDARKELCELLNLKSIVLGGRIPNYHEYSHELSARDYIRKVRDKEIYDPVLSFQLSNNFLPIKVLKKYLPEDESSRENAVLLQWNNIYYSKKPNTMQDSIIRIGLVQWQMRQFKDIDAFYEQVEFFVDVMGDYKSDFVLFPELFNTPLLAPFNNLSGRDSMIKLAKMTESIKNKISEL
;
A
#
# COMPACT_ATOMS: atom_id res chain seq x y z
N MET A 1 16.21 -7.92 -5.89
CA MET A 1 14.83 -7.58 -6.25
C MET A 1 14.30 -6.59 -5.22
N GLN A 2 14.28 -5.33 -5.60
CA GLN A 2 13.74 -4.23 -4.80
C GLN A 2 12.29 -4.00 -5.21
N ILE A 3 11.37 -4.00 -4.25
CA ILE A 3 9.94 -3.72 -4.47
C ILE A 3 9.57 -2.49 -3.64
N GLU A 4 9.07 -1.47 -4.31
CA GLU A 4 8.64 -0.21 -3.68
C GLU A 4 7.17 0.06 -4.01
N THR A 5 6.37 0.40 -3.00
CA THR A 5 5.00 0.90 -3.18
C THR A 5 5.01 2.42 -2.99
N ARG A 6 4.52 3.18 -3.97
CA ARG A 6 4.46 4.65 -3.89
C ARG A 6 3.26 5.23 -4.66
N SER A 7 2.99 6.52 -4.49
CA SER A 7 2.03 7.21 -5.34
C SER A 7 2.51 7.24 -6.80
N LEU A 8 1.57 6.98 -7.72
CA LEU A 8 1.73 7.16 -9.15
C LEU A 8 1.88 8.65 -9.47
N LYS A 9 2.84 8.98 -10.33
CA LYS A 9 3.05 10.34 -10.81
C LYS A 9 2.75 10.44 -12.31
N LEU A 10 2.61 11.66 -12.82
CA LEU A 10 2.30 11.86 -14.24
C LEU A 10 3.48 11.45 -15.14
N GLU A 11 4.71 11.51 -14.62
CA GLU A 11 5.92 11.07 -15.31
C GLU A 11 5.90 9.56 -15.59
N ASP A 12 5.18 8.76 -14.78
CA ASP A 12 5.04 7.32 -14.95
C ASP A 12 4.05 6.94 -16.08
N TYR A 13 3.43 7.92 -16.76
CA TYR A 13 2.33 7.67 -17.70
C TYR A 13 2.70 6.75 -18.87
N ASP A 14 3.89 6.91 -19.44
CA ASP A 14 4.28 6.12 -20.61
C ASP A 14 4.48 4.65 -20.20
N GLU A 15 5.13 4.38 -19.07
CA GLU A 15 5.24 3.04 -18.47
C GLU A 15 3.86 2.47 -18.07
N LEU A 16 2.97 3.31 -17.53
CA LEU A 16 1.60 2.92 -17.18
C LEU A 16 0.86 2.36 -18.39
N VAL A 17 0.96 3.04 -19.54
CA VAL A 17 0.33 2.61 -20.79
C VAL A 17 0.92 1.27 -21.27
N GLU A 18 2.24 1.08 -21.14
CA GLU A 18 2.89 -0.18 -21.51
C GLU A 18 2.40 -1.34 -20.63
N VAL A 19 2.43 -1.18 -19.31
CA VAL A 19 1.97 -2.20 -18.35
C VAL A 19 0.49 -2.52 -18.56
N MET A 20 -0.34 -1.50 -18.82
CA MET A 20 -1.78 -1.70 -19.08
C MET A 20 -2.02 -2.53 -20.34
N LYS A 21 -1.28 -2.26 -21.43
CA LYS A 21 -1.37 -3.05 -22.67
C LYS A 21 -0.94 -4.51 -22.47
N LEU A 22 0.09 -4.73 -21.66
CA LEU A 22 0.55 -6.09 -21.32
C LEU A 22 -0.48 -6.83 -20.45
N ALA A 23 -1.09 -6.14 -19.48
CA ALA A 23 -2.12 -6.72 -18.61
C ALA A 23 -3.40 -7.07 -19.38
N TYR A 24 -3.76 -6.28 -20.39
CA TYR A 24 -4.95 -6.46 -21.21
C TYR A 24 -4.66 -6.55 -22.72
N PRO A 25 -4.04 -7.63 -23.22
CA PRO A 25 -3.64 -7.73 -24.64
C PRO A 25 -4.81 -7.60 -25.63
N LYS A 26 -6.01 -8.06 -25.25
CA LYS A 26 -7.22 -7.97 -26.08
C LYS A 26 -7.86 -6.57 -26.08
N MET A 27 -7.43 -5.67 -25.21
CA MET A 27 -7.93 -4.30 -25.08
C MET A 27 -6.78 -3.28 -25.16
N SER A 28 -5.69 -3.62 -25.85
CA SER A 28 -4.47 -2.79 -25.90
C SER A 28 -4.68 -1.41 -26.56
N GLU A 29 -5.78 -1.23 -27.28
CA GLU A 29 -6.20 0.05 -27.86
C GLU A 29 -6.95 0.93 -26.85
N TYR A 30 -7.52 0.33 -25.80
CA TYR A 30 -8.29 1.01 -24.76
C TYR A 30 -7.39 1.28 -23.56
N VAL A 31 -6.57 2.33 -23.67
CA VAL A 31 -5.69 2.81 -22.59
C VAL A 31 -6.21 4.09 -21.99
N TRP A 32 -5.92 4.32 -20.71
CA TRP A 32 -6.27 5.56 -20.05
C TRP A 32 -5.63 6.76 -20.73
N ALA A 33 -6.43 7.77 -21.07
CA ALA A 33 -5.91 8.99 -21.65
C ALA A 33 -5.02 9.75 -20.64
N LYS A 34 -3.92 10.35 -21.12
CA LYS A 34 -3.00 11.15 -20.28
C LYS A 34 -3.71 12.22 -19.45
N LYS A 35 -4.75 12.85 -20.00
CA LYS A 35 -5.58 13.83 -19.29
C LYS A 35 -6.29 13.25 -18.06
N SER A 36 -6.74 11.99 -18.15
CA SER A 36 -7.45 11.27 -17.09
C SER A 36 -6.49 10.92 -15.96
N ILE A 37 -5.30 10.40 -16.29
CA ILE A 37 -4.25 10.13 -15.31
C ILE A 37 -3.77 11.43 -14.65
N ALA A 38 -3.51 12.49 -15.43
CA ALA A 38 -3.13 13.79 -14.90
C ALA A 38 -4.18 14.39 -13.96
N LYS A 39 -5.48 14.18 -14.26
CA LYS A 39 -6.56 14.61 -13.38
C LYS A 39 -6.53 13.82 -12.06
N LEU A 40 -6.44 12.50 -12.11
CA LEU A 40 -6.40 11.63 -10.93
C LEU A 40 -5.20 11.92 -10.03
N THR A 41 -3.99 11.99 -10.59
CA THR A 41 -2.76 12.28 -9.83
C THR A 41 -2.74 13.69 -9.27
N LYS A 42 -3.53 14.62 -9.83
CA LYS A 42 -3.71 15.98 -9.29
C LYS A 42 -4.75 16.06 -8.18
N ILE A 43 -5.92 15.44 -8.34
CA ILE A 43 -7.02 15.59 -7.37
C ILE A 43 -6.89 14.65 -6.18
N PHE A 44 -6.31 13.47 -6.38
CA PHE A 44 -6.17 12.47 -5.32
C PHE A 44 -4.87 11.66 -5.48
N PRO A 45 -3.69 12.29 -5.28
CA PRO A 45 -2.39 11.65 -5.50
C PRO A 45 -2.19 10.37 -4.68
N GLN A 46 -2.56 10.39 -3.40
CA GLN A 46 -2.46 9.25 -2.48
C GLN A 46 -3.34 8.05 -2.90
N GLY A 47 -4.42 8.29 -3.66
CA GLY A 47 -5.29 7.22 -4.16
C GLY A 47 -4.82 6.57 -5.45
N GLN A 48 -3.79 7.11 -6.09
CA GLN A 48 -3.19 6.52 -7.27
C GLN A 48 -1.93 5.78 -6.81
N ILE A 49 -2.03 4.48 -6.59
CA ILE A 49 -0.96 3.68 -6.00
C ILE A 49 -0.28 2.89 -7.12
N CYS A 50 1.04 2.82 -7.09
CA CYS A 50 1.81 1.99 -7.99
C CYS A 50 2.88 1.20 -7.24
N ILE A 51 3.32 0.10 -7.86
CA ILE A 51 4.42 -0.72 -7.37
C ILE A 51 5.52 -0.69 -8.43
N ILE A 52 6.74 -0.39 -7.97
CA ILE A 52 7.97 -0.43 -8.75
C ILE A 52 8.75 -1.70 -8.38
N VAL A 53 9.20 -2.44 -9.39
CA VAL A 53 10.08 -3.61 -9.24
C VAL A 53 11.37 -3.34 -10.00
N ASP A 54 12.49 -3.30 -9.27
CA ASP A 54 13.83 -3.04 -9.82
C ASP A 54 13.86 -1.81 -10.75
N GLY A 55 13.19 -0.73 -10.31
CA GLY A 55 13.14 0.56 -11.02
C GLY A 55 12.08 0.67 -12.12
N LYS A 56 11.29 -0.38 -12.40
CA LYS A 56 10.24 -0.37 -13.42
C LYS A 56 8.85 -0.43 -12.83
N LEU A 57 7.89 0.27 -13.42
CA LEU A 57 6.49 0.17 -13.06
C LEU A 57 5.98 -1.26 -13.30
N ALA A 58 5.43 -1.88 -12.27
CA ALA A 58 5.00 -3.28 -12.30
C ALA A 58 3.50 -3.46 -12.06
N ALA A 59 2.87 -2.56 -11.32
CA ALA A 59 1.45 -2.62 -11.02
C ALA A 59 0.87 -1.25 -10.68
N VAL A 60 -0.40 -1.03 -10.99
CA VAL A 60 -1.10 0.23 -10.74
C VAL A 60 -2.51 -0.03 -10.19
N ALA A 61 -2.92 0.80 -9.24
CA ALA A 61 -4.28 0.87 -8.70
C ALA A 61 -4.76 2.32 -8.73
N LEU A 62 -5.88 2.58 -9.40
CA LEU A 62 -6.48 3.92 -9.49
C LEU A 62 -7.73 4.00 -8.60
N SER A 63 -7.90 5.08 -7.86
CA SER A 63 -9.05 5.25 -6.96
C SER A 63 -9.53 6.70 -6.89
N ILE A 64 -10.77 6.89 -6.46
CA ILE A 64 -11.32 8.19 -6.05
C ILE A 64 -12.09 8.02 -4.75
N ILE A 65 -12.23 9.10 -3.98
CA ILE A 65 -13.19 9.17 -2.89
C ILE A 65 -14.51 9.70 -3.43
N VAL A 66 -15.63 9.07 -3.06
CA VAL A 66 -16.98 9.51 -3.43
C VAL A 66 -17.86 9.63 -2.19
N ASN A 67 -18.88 10.47 -2.26
CA ASN A 67 -20.01 10.43 -1.34
C ASN A 67 -20.99 9.37 -1.86
N TYR A 68 -20.91 8.16 -1.32
CA TYR A 68 -21.51 6.98 -1.95
C TYR A 68 -23.04 7.03 -1.98
N GLU A 69 -23.65 7.71 -1.01
CA GLU A 69 -25.10 7.91 -0.91
C GLU A 69 -25.70 8.64 -2.12
N ASP A 70 -24.90 9.42 -2.86
CA ASP A 70 -25.36 10.12 -4.07
C ASP A 70 -25.53 9.18 -5.27
N PHE A 71 -24.95 7.98 -5.21
CA PHE A 71 -24.92 7.00 -6.30
C PHE A 71 -25.68 5.71 -5.94
N GLY A 72 -25.53 5.23 -4.70
CA GLY A 72 -26.13 3.99 -4.22
C GLY A 72 -25.65 2.74 -4.97
N ASP A 73 -26.38 1.63 -4.83
CA ASP A 73 -25.98 0.32 -5.37
C ASP A 73 -26.52 0.05 -6.78
N ASP A 74 -26.98 1.08 -7.51
CA ASP A 74 -27.56 0.96 -8.85
C ASP A 74 -26.81 1.79 -9.90
N HIS A 75 -25.66 2.38 -9.54
CA HIS A 75 -24.87 3.21 -10.44
C HIS A 75 -24.21 2.41 -11.56
N THR A 76 -24.03 3.05 -12.71
CA THR A 76 -23.11 2.59 -13.76
C THR A 76 -21.69 3.09 -13.49
N TYR A 77 -20.71 2.52 -14.19
CA TYR A 77 -19.33 3.00 -14.13
C TYR A 77 -19.23 4.45 -14.59
N SER A 78 -20.02 4.84 -15.60
CA SER A 78 -20.07 6.21 -16.09
C SER A 78 -20.63 7.17 -15.05
N ASP A 79 -21.68 6.77 -14.32
CA ASP A 79 -22.29 7.62 -13.28
C ASP A 79 -21.29 7.94 -12.17
N ILE A 80 -20.66 6.91 -11.60
CA ILE A 80 -19.79 7.07 -10.42
C ILE A 80 -18.42 7.67 -10.75
N THR A 81 -17.95 7.55 -11.99
CA THR A 81 -16.71 8.21 -12.46
C THR A 81 -16.98 9.58 -13.09
N GLY A 82 -18.25 9.98 -13.25
CA GLY A 82 -18.62 11.22 -13.90
C GLY A 82 -18.21 11.25 -15.37
N ASN A 83 -18.63 10.23 -16.13
CA ASN A 83 -18.25 10.01 -17.53
C ASN A 83 -16.72 10.04 -17.71
N TYR A 84 -15.99 9.30 -16.87
CA TYR A 84 -14.53 9.20 -16.92
C TYR A 84 -13.77 10.53 -16.70
N THR A 85 -14.47 11.60 -16.26
CA THR A 85 -13.86 12.90 -15.93
C THR A 85 -13.38 12.98 -14.48
N PHE A 86 -13.88 12.07 -13.64
CA PHE A 86 -13.62 11.99 -12.20
C PHE A 86 -14.02 13.25 -11.43
N ASN A 87 -15.02 13.99 -11.94
CA ASN A 87 -15.60 15.15 -11.25
C ASN A 87 -16.50 14.77 -10.05
N THR A 88 -16.84 13.48 -9.93
CA THR A 88 -17.53 12.88 -8.78
C THR A 88 -16.64 12.71 -7.56
N HIS A 89 -15.33 12.91 -7.72
CA HIS A 89 -14.40 12.85 -6.60
C HIS A 89 -14.72 13.94 -5.56
N SER A 90 -14.81 13.53 -4.30
CA SER A 90 -15.01 14.43 -3.17
C SER A 90 -14.00 14.13 -2.06
N SER A 91 -13.23 15.14 -1.64
CA SER A 91 -12.30 15.03 -0.52
C SER A 91 -13.00 14.82 0.83
N THR A 92 -14.31 15.06 0.90
CA THR A 92 -15.14 14.85 2.10
C THR A 92 -16.12 13.69 1.92
N GLY A 93 -15.94 12.86 0.88
CA GLY A 93 -16.72 11.65 0.71
C GLY A 93 -16.39 10.60 1.78
N ASN A 94 -17.05 9.45 1.70
CA ASN A 94 -17.05 8.46 2.76
C ASN A 94 -16.67 7.04 2.29
N VAL A 95 -16.48 6.85 0.99
CA VAL A 95 -16.11 5.57 0.39
C VAL A 95 -14.93 5.77 -0.55
N LEU A 96 -13.95 4.87 -0.46
CA LEU A 96 -12.90 4.74 -1.45
C LEU A 96 -13.42 3.89 -2.62
N TYR A 97 -13.60 4.48 -3.78
CA TYR A 97 -14.00 3.77 -4.99
C TYR A 97 -12.78 3.25 -5.75
N GLY A 98 -12.74 1.94 -6.02
CA GLY A 98 -11.73 1.31 -6.87
C GLY A 98 -12.08 1.49 -8.35
N ILE A 99 -11.28 2.25 -9.08
CA ILE A 99 -11.46 2.50 -10.53
C ILE A 99 -10.88 1.33 -11.32
N GLU A 100 -9.61 1.00 -11.08
CA GLU A 100 -8.87 0.05 -11.91
C GLU A 100 -7.73 -0.60 -11.11
N VAL A 101 -7.38 -1.85 -11.43
CA VAL A 101 -6.17 -2.52 -10.94
C VAL A 101 -5.60 -3.39 -12.05
N PHE A 102 -4.35 -3.17 -12.42
CA PHE A 102 -3.63 -4.05 -13.32
C PHE A 102 -2.20 -4.28 -12.86
N VAL A 103 -1.67 -5.45 -13.26
CA VAL A 103 -0.34 -5.94 -12.90
C VAL A 103 0.31 -6.46 -14.18
N ASP A 104 1.57 -6.11 -14.40
CA ASP A 104 2.37 -6.69 -15.47
C ASP A 104 2.37 -8.23 -15.33
N PRO A 105 1.99 -8.97 -16.38
CA PRO A 105 2.02 -10.43 -16.38
C PRO A 105 3.35 -11.05 -15.93
N GLN A 106 4.48 -10.39 -16.16
CA GLN A 106 5.82 -10.87 -15.78
C GLN A 106 6.00 -10.96 -14.26
N TYR A 107 5.25 -10.18 -13.47
CA TYR A 107 5.38 -10.12 -12.01
C TYR A 107 4.22 -10.78 -11.26
N ARG A 108 3.39 -11.60 -11.92
CA ARG A 108 2.21 -12.24 -11.30
C ARG A 108 2.54 -13.09 -10.07
N GLU A 109 3.68 -13.80 -10.10
CA GLU A 109 4.13 -14.65 -8.98
C GLU A 109 4.51 -13.83 -7.72
N LEU A 110 4.72 -12.52 -7.85
CA LEU A 110 5.08 -11.64 -6.73
C LEU A 110 3.86 -11.16 -5.91
N ARG A 111 2.64 -11.60 -6.27
CA ARG A 111 1.39 -11.26 -5.58
C ARG A 111 1.15 -9.74 -5.48
N LEU A 112 1.61 -8.98 -6.48
CA LEU A 112 1.54 -7.51 -6.48
C LEU A 112 0.10 -6.97 -6.41
N GLY A 113 -0.85 -7.67 -7.02
CA GLY A 113 -2.27 -7.31 -6.90
C GLY A 113 -2.75 -7.29 -5.45
N ARG A 114 -2.33 -8.26 -4.63
CA ARG A 114 -2.68 -8.30 -3.20
C ARG A 114 -2.06 -7.12 -2.44
N ARG A 115 -0.80 -6.79 -2.74
CA ARG A 115 -0.13 -5.60 -2.18
C ARG A 115 -0.88 -4.31 -2.51
N LEU A 116 -1.39 -4.15 -3.73
CA LEU A 116 -2.21 -2.99 -4.10
C LEU A 116 -3.54 -2.93 -3.34
N TYR A 117 -4.21 -4.07 -3.15
CA TYR A 117 -5.44 -4.14 -2.38
C TYR A 117 -5.20 -3.84 -0.90
N ASP A 118 -4.12 -4.35 -0.32
CA ASP A 118 -3.76 -4.07 1.07
C ASP A 118 -3.38 -2.58 1.25
N ALA A 119 -2.61 -2.00 0.34
CA ALA A 119 -2.31 -0.56 0.35
C ALA A 119 -3.57 0.31 0.24
N ARG A 120 -4.60 -0.11 -0.51
CA ARG A 120 -5.90 0.58 -0.54
C ARG A 120 -6.66 0.46 0.78
N LYS A 121 -6.58 -0.67 1.48
CA LYS A 121 -7.19 -0.86 2.81
C LYS A 121 -6.54 0.05 3.83
N GLU A 122 -5.20 0.09 3.86
CA GLU A 122 -4.43 1.02 4.68
C GLU A 122 -4.82 2.47 4.38
N LEU A 123 -4.93 2.85 3.10
CA LEU A 123 -5.37 4.20 2.73
C LEU A 123 -6.81 4.49 3.19
N CYS A 124 -7.73 3.52 3.05
CA CYS A 124 -9.11 3.64 3.50
C CYS A 124 -9.19 3.85 5.02
N GLU A 125 -8.37 3.13 5.77
CA GLU A 125 -8.25 3.26 7.22
C GLU A 125 -7.66 4.61 7.63
N LEU A 126 -6.53 5.02 7.03
CA LEU A 126 -5.86 6.30 7.28
C LEU A 126 -6.76 7.51 7.03
N LEU A 127 -7.61 7.43 5.99
CA LEU A 127 -8.56 8.48 5.65
C LEU A 127 -9.88 8.36 6.44
N ASN A 128 -10.00 7.39 7.34
CA ASN A 128 -11.20 7.08 8.12
C ASN A 128 -12.46 7.00 7.23
N LEU A 129 -12.35 6.31 6.08
CA LEU A 129 -13.46 6.05 5.18
C LEU A 129 -14.24 4.82 5.67
N LYS A 130 -15.54 4.75 5.36
CA LYS A 130 -16.42 3.66 5.80
C LYS A 130 -16.07 2.32 5.15
N SER A 131 -15.69 2.35 3.87
CA SER A 131 -15.48 1.15 3.07
C SER A 131 -14.72 1.44 1.79
N ILE A 132 -14.28 0.36 1.15
CA ILE A 132 -13.84 0.35 -0.24
C ILE A 132 -14.93 -0.31 -1.07
N VAL A 133 -15.34 0.31 -2.17
CA VAL A 133 -16.34 -0.24 -3.10
C VAL A 133 -15.75 -0.29 -4.51
N LEU A 134 -16.08 -1.34 -5.26
CA LEU A 134 -15.67 -1.49 -6.67
C LEU A 134 -16.66 -2.36 -7.45
N GLY A 135 -16.71 -2.19 -8.76
CA GLY A 135 -17.41 -3.11 -9.67
C GLY A 135 -16.44 -4.15 -10.25
N GLY A 136 -16.55 -5.40 -9.79
CA GLY A 136 -15.78 -6.52 -10.31
C GLY A 136 -16.37 -7.07 -11.61
N ARG A 137 -15.56 -7.12 -12.67
CA ARG A 137 -15.91 -7.83 -13.91
C ARG A 137 -15.97 -9.34 -13.66
N ILE A 138 -16.74 -10.05 -14.47
CA ILE A 138 -16.85 -11.52 -14.47
C ILE A 138 -16.53 -12.04 -15.87
N PRO A 139 -15.26 -11.93 -16.31
CA PRO A 139 -14.88 -12.09 -17.71
C PRO A 139 -15.19 -13.48 -18.28
N ASN A 140 -15.31 -14.53 -17.45
CA ASN A 140 -15.64 -15.87 -17.90
C ASN A 140 -17.17 -16.11 -17.97
N TYR A 141 -18.02 -15.16 -17.57
CA TYR A 141 -19.47 -15.35 -17.52
C TYR A 141 -20.09 -15.64 -18.90
N HIS A 142 -19.55 -15.09 -19.98
CA HIS A 142 -20.04 -15.39 -21.34
C HIS A 142 -20.08 -16.90 -21.64
N GLU A 143 -19.14 -17.69 -21.11
CA GLU A 143 -19.07 -19.15 -21.28
C GLU A 143 -20.25 -19.88 -20.62
N TYR A 144 -20.82 -19.30 -19.56
CA TYR A 144 -21.90 -19.89 -18.76
C TYR A 144 -23.26 -19.21 -18.96
N SER A 145 -23.28 -18.08 -19.68
CA SER A 145 -24.45 -17.21 -19.82
C SER A 145 -25.67 -17.86 -20.47
N HIS A 146 -25.50 -19.00 -21.15
CA HIS A 146 -26.57 -19.78 -21.76
C HIS A 146 -27.30 -20.69 -20.75
N GLU A 147 -26.65 -21.02 -19.63
CA GLU A 147 -27.14 -22.01 -18.65
C GLU A 147 -27.41 -21.39 -17.28
N LEU A 148 -26.64 -20.37 -16.90
CA LEU A 148 -26.68 -19.74 -15.59
C LEU A 148 -27.07 -18.28 -15.69
N SER A 149 -27.91 -17.84 -14.76
CA SER A 149 -28.05 -16.42 -14.49
C SER A 149 -26.76 -15.87 -13.89
N ALA A 150 -26.48 -14.57 -14.06
CA ALA A 150 -25.33 -13.90 -13.44
C ALA A 150 -25.28 -14.13 -11.92
N ARG A 151 -26.46 -14.14 -11.27
CA ARG A 151 -26.58 -14.43 -9.84
C ARG A 151 -26.15 -15.86 -9.49
N ASP A 152 -26.59 -16.86 -10.27
CA ASP A 152 -26.21 -18.25 -10.04
C ASP A 152 -24.73 -18.50 -10.34
N TYR A 153 -24.19 -17.84 -11.36
CA TYR A 153 -22.77 -17.84 -11.67
C TYR A 153 -21.93 -17.32 -10.49
N ILE A 154 -22.27 -16.14 -9.97
CA ILE A 154 -21.56 -15.53 -8.81
C ILE A 154 -21.62 -16.45 -7.58
N ARG A 155 -22.78 -17.09 -7.33
CA ARG A 155 -22.92 -18.06 -6.25
C ARG A 155 -21.95 -19.24 -6.46
N LYS A 156 -21.92 -19.83 -7.65
CA LYS A 156 -21.02 -20.95 -7.96
C LYS A 156 -19.55 -20.56 -7.89
N VAL A 157 -19.17 -19.34 -8.26
CA VAL A 157 -17.80 -18.84 -8.07
C VAL A 157 -17.45 -18.73 -6.59
N ARG A 158 -18.34 -18.16 -5.78
CA ARG A 158 -18.15 -18.04 -4.32
C ARG A 158 -18.03 -19.41 -3.65
N ASP A 159 -18.82 -20.38 -4.10
CA ASP A 159 -18.84 -21.75 -3.59
C ASP A 159 -17.71 -22.62 -4.21
N LYS A 160 -16.84 -22.01 -5.05
CA LYS A 160 -15.66 -22.61 -5.71
C LYS A 160 -15.99 -23.74 -6.70
N GLU A 161 -17.22 -23.79 -7.21
CA GLU A 161 -17.63 -24.70 -8.28
C GLU A 161 -17.18 -24.19 -9.66
N ILE A 162 -17.08 -22.87 -9.82
CA ILE A 162 -16.59 -22.20 -11.03
C ILE A 162 -15.40 -21.32 -10.65
N TYR A 163 -14.39 -21.27 -11.51
CA TYR A 163 -13.28 -20.34 -11.37
C TYR A 163 -13.45 -19.15 -12.31
N ASP A 164 -13.64 -17.96 -11.72
CA ASP A 164 -13.54 -16.68 -12.42
C ASP A 164 -12.29 -15.94 -11.94
N PRO A 165 -11.35 -15.55 -12.82
CA PRO A 165 -10.07 -15.00 -12.39
C PRO A 165 -10.18 -13.67 -11.66
N VAL A 166 -11.18 -12.83 -11.99
CA VAL A 166 -11.34 -11.50 -11.40
C VAL A 166 -12.14 -11.62 -10.10
N LEU A 167 -13.32 -12.24 -10.16
CA LEU A 167 -14.19 -12.36 -9.00
C LEU A 167 -13.55 -13.23 -7.90
N SER A 168 -12.91 -14.36 -8.25
CA SER A 168 -12.24 -15.20 -7.25
C SER A 168 -11.10 -14.45 -6.56
N PHE A 169 -10.35 -13.63 -7.31
CA PHE A 169 -9.29 -12.80 -6.74
C PHE A 169 -9.85 -11.76 -5.76
N GLN A 170 -10.91 -11.06 -6.11
CA GLN A 170 -11.54 -10.06 -5.25
C GLN A 170 -12.11 -10.69 -3.97
N LEU A 171 -12.80 -11.83 -4.08
CA LEU A 171 -13.29 -12.61 -2.94
C LEU A 171 -12.14 -13.04 -2.02
N SER A 172 -11.01 -13.49 -2.58
CA SER A 172 -9.82 -13.88 -1.80
C SER A 172 -9.15 -12.73 -1.06
N ASN A 173 -9.45 -11.48 -1.44
CA ASN A 173 -9.01 -10.26 -0.77
C ASN A 173 -10.04 -9.71 0.23
N ASN A 174 -11.02 -10.52 0.61
CA ASN A 174 -12.08 -10.24 1.59
C ASN A 174 -13.09 -9.17 1.14
N PHE A 175 -13.27 -8.99 -0.17
CA PHE A 175 -14.39 -8.20 -0.69
C PHE A 175 -15.65 -9.07 -0.74
N LEU A 176 -16.75 -8.51 -0.25
CA LEU A 176 -18.04 -9.19 -0.18
C LEU A 176 -18.95 -8.72 -1.33
N PRO A 177 -19.60 -9.64 -2.07
CA PRO A 177 -20.60 -9.26 -3.06
C PRO A 177 -21.81 -8.62 -2.40
N ILE A 178 -22.16 -7.40 -2.83
CA ILE A 178 -23.38 -6.69 -2.41
C ILE A 178 -24.50 -6.94 -3.42
N LYS A 179 -24.22 -6.74 -4.71
CA LYS A 179 -25.25 -6.70 -5.74
C LYS A 179 -24.68 -7.03 -7.12
N VAL A 180 -25.57 -7.46 -8.01
CA VAL A 180 -25.27 -7.57 -9.45
C VAL A 180 -25.68 -6.25 -10.11
N LEU A 181 -24.72 -5.56 -10.72
CA LEU A 181 -24.96 -4.37 -11.51
C LEU A 181 -25.15 -4.79 -12.96
N LYS A 182 -26.25 -4.33 -13.58
CA LYS A 182 -26.50 -4.51 -15.01
C LYS A 182 -26.10 -3.25 -15.76
N LYS A 183 -25.55 -3.39 -16.96
CA LYS A 183 -25.10 -2.25 -17.78
C LYS A 183 -24.06 -1.39 -17.06
N TYR A 184 -23.30 -2.00 -16.15
CA TYR A 184 -22.32 -1.27 -15.34
C TYR A 184 -21.21 -0.72 -16.21
N LEU A 185 -20.66 -1.57 -17.09
CA LEU A 185 -19.68 -1.23 -18.11
C LEU A 185 -20.18 -1.80 -19.44
N PRO A 186 -20.88 -1.00 -20.27
CA PRO A 186 -21.47 -1.47 -21.52
C PRO A 186 -20.48 -2.08 -22.51
N GLU A 187 -19.22 -1.64 -22.46
CA GLU A 187 -18.13 -2.13 -23.30
C GLU A 187 -17.66 -3.54 -22.90
N ASP A 188 -18.11 -4.07 -21.76
CA ASP A 188 -17.73 -5.40 -21.28
C ASP A 188 -18.64 -6.51 -21.83
N GLU A 189 -18.40 -6.86 -23.10
CA GLU A 189 -19.10 -7.97 -23.76
C GLU A 189 -18.86 -9.31 -23.06
N SER A 190 -17.66 -9.53 -22.52
CA SER A 190 -17.27 -10.79 -21.87
C SER A 190 -18.05 -11.07 -20.58
N SER A 191 -18.46 -10.03 -19.87
CA SER A 191 -19.36 -10.13 -18.71
C SER A 191 -20.84 -9.94 -19.06
N ARG A 192 -21.19 -9.82 -20.36
CA ARG A 192 -22.53 -9.48 -20.83
C ARG A 192 -23.08 -8.20 -20.16
N GLU A 193 -22.22 -7.20 -20.00
CA GLU A 193 -22.51 -5.93 -19.31
C GLU A 193 -22.84 -6.07 -17.81
N ASN A 194 -22.66 -7.25 -17.21
CA ASN A 194 -22.87 -7.47 -15.78
C ASN A 194 -21.58 -7.23 -15.00
N ALA A 195 -21.70 -6.67 -13.81
CA ALA A 195 -20.61 -6.59 -12.84
C ALA A 195 -21.10 -6.98 -11.45
N VAL A 196 -20.16 -7.34 -10.58
CA VAL A 196 -20.43 -7.61 -9.18
C VAL A 196 -19.99 -6.40 -8.37
N LEU A 197 -20.94 -5.70 -7.77
CA LEU A 197 -20.64 -4.69 -6.78
C LEU A 197 -20.06 -5.37 -5.54
N LEU A 198 -18.85 -5.00 -5.20
CA LEU A 198 -18.05 -5.62 -4.15
C LEU A 198 -17.64 -4.56 -3.13
N GLN A 199 -17.67 -4.93 -1.85
CA GLN A 199 -17.29 -4.04 -0.76
C GLN A 199 -16.38 -4.70 0.24
N TRP A 200 -15.37 -3.95 0.67
CA TRP A 200 -14.60 -4.23 1.87
C TRP A 200 -14.98 -3.21 2.95
N ASN A 201 -15.38 -3.71 4.13
CA ASN A 201 -15.80 -2.88 5.25
C ASN A 201 -14.59 -2.48 6.10
N ASN A 202 -14.40 -1.18 6.30
CA ASN A 202 -13.42 -0.69 7.27
C ASN A 202 -13.98 -0.86 8.69
N ILE A 203 -13.55 -1.90 9.40
CA ILE A 203 -13.99 -2.16 10.77
C ILE A 203 -13.46 -1.15 11.79
N TYR A 204 -12.46 -0.35 11.41
CA TYR A 204 -11.87 0.71 12.23
C TYR A 204 -12.51 2.08 11.99
N TYR A 205 -13.46 2.18 11.05
CA TYR A 205 -14.19 3.41 10.80
C TYR A 205 -14.91 3.91 12.06
N SER A 206 -14.74 5.20 12.36
CA SER A 206 -15.47 5.86 13.44
C SER A 206 -16.11 7.17 12.97
N LYS A 207 -17.40 7.36 13.30
CA LYS A 207 -18.13 8.63 13.06
C LYS A 207 -17.52 9.81 13.81
N LYS A 208 -16.87 9.54 14.94
CA LYS A 208 -16.02 10.51 15.64
C LYS A 208 -14.60 10.13 15.24
N PRO A 209 -13.97 10.80 14.25
CA PRO A 209 -12.60 10.48 13.90
C PRO A 209 -11.78 10.55 15.18
N ASN A 210 -11.21 9.42 15.60
CA ASN A 210 -10.28 9.43 16.71
C ASN A 210 -9.11 10.28 16.23
N THR A 211 -8.92 11.44 16.83
CA THR A 211 -7.75 12.33 16.68
C THR A 211 -6.45 11.67 17.19
N MET A 212 -6.39 10.33 17.24
CA MET A 212 -5.34 9.52 17.85
C MET A 212 -4.98 8.29 17.00
N GLN A 213 -4.91 8.45 15.68
CA GLN A 213 -4.10 7.56 14.83
C GLN A 213 -2.79 8.26 14.44
N ASP A 214 -2.18 8.98 15.37
CA ASP A 214 -0.73 9.03 15.35
C ASP A 214 -0.27 7.63 15.75
N SER A 215 0.40 6.92 14.85
CA SER A 215 1.21 5.76 15.20
C SER A 215 2.09 6.18 16.39
N ILE A 216 1.78 5.66 17.58
CA ILE A 216 2.56 5.97 18.79
C ILE A 216 3.94 5.35 18.57
N ILE A 217 4.88 6.14 18.07
CA ILE A 217 6.29 5.75 17.97
C ILE A 217 6.87 5.85 19.38
N ARG A 218 7.32 4.71 19.91
CA ARG A 218 7.98 4.65 21.21
C ARG A 218 9.48 4.81 21.02
N ILE A 219 10.02 5.88 21.59
CA ILE A 219 11.46 6.17 21.59
C ILE A 219 12.00 5.91 22.99
N GLY A 220 12.87 4.92 23.13
CA GLY A 220 13.65 4.66 24.34
C GLY A 220 14.83 5.60 24.43
N LEU A 221 14.95 6.34 25.53
CA LEU A 221 16.07 7.27 25.76
C LEU A 221 17.06 6.65 26.76
N VAL A 222 18.30 6.45 26.34
CA VAL A 222 19.36 5.90 27.19
C VAL A 222 20.17 7.03 27.82
N GLN A 223 20.56 6.89 29.08
CA GLN A 223 21.46 7.82 29.77
C GLN A 223 22.63 7.07 30.43
N TRP A 224 23.82 7.25 29.87
CA TRP A 224 25.05 6.58 30.29
C TRP A 224 25.68 7.14 31.57
N GLN A 225 25.28 8.33 32.01
CA GLN A 225 25.90 9.04 33.14
C GLN A 225 27.44 9.20 32.99
N MET A 226 27.96 9.17 31.75
CA MET A 226 29.40 9.28 31.44
C MET A 226 30.29 8.27 32.20
N ARG A 227 29.79 7.05 32.46
CA ARG A 227 30.58 5.99 33.09
C ARG A 227 31.70 5.54 32.15
N GLN A 228 32.89 5.29 32.70
CA GLN A 228 34.02 4.76 31.95
C GLN A 228 33.83 3.26 31.70
N PHE A 229 34.19 2.80 30.50
CA PHE A 229 34.32 1.38 30.19
C PHE A 229 35.79 0.98 30.18
N LYS A 230 36.04 -0.27 30.58
CA LYS A 230 37.39 -0.82 30.68
C LYS A 230 38.02 -1.00 29.30
N ASP A 231 37.22 -1.46 28.34
CA ASP A 231 37.61 -1.79 26.98
C ASP A 231 36.41 -1.63 26.03
N ILE A 232 36.65 -1.88 24.74
CA ILE A 232 35.65 -1.76 23.69
C ILE A 232 34.58 -2.86 23.76
N ASP A 233 34.93 -4.03 24.27
CA ASP A 233 34.01 -5.16 24.40
C ASP A 233 32.95 -4.86 25.47
N ALA A 234 33.37 -4.33 26.62
CA ALA A 234 32.46 -3.85 27.66
C ALA A 234 31.54 -2.71 27.17
N PHE A 235 31.99 -1.90 26.21
CA PHE A 235 31.14 -0.89 25.57
C PHE A 235 30.04 -1.54 24.72
N TYR A 236 30.37 -2.56 23.92
CA TYR A 236 29.39 -3.27 23.09
C TYR A 236 28.37 -4.03 23.93
N GLU A 237 28.80 -4.75 24.97
CA GLU A 237 27.90 -5.45 25.90
C GLU A 237 26.85 -4.51 26.50
N GLN A 238 27.26 -3.26 26.80
CA GLN A 238 26.34 -2.30 27.35
C GLN A 238 25.38 -1.72 26.29
N VAL A 239 25.83 -1.52 25.05
CA VAL A 239 24.96 -1.08 23.95
C VAL A 239 23.87 -2.15 23.72
N GLU A 240 24.27 -3.42 23.64
CA GLU A 240 23.36 -4.56 23.48
C GLU A 240 22.36 -4.64 24.64
N PHE A 241 22.83 -4.55 25.89
CA PHE A 241 21.96 -4.55 27.06
C PHE A 241 20.84 -3.50 26.97
N PHE A 242 21.16 -2.26 26.58
CA PHE A 242 20.14 -1.21 26.47
C PHE A 242 19.21 -1.41 25.28
N VAL A 243 19.70 -1.96 24.17
CA VAL A 243 18.85 -2.33 23.03
C VAL A 243 17.85 -3.41 23.44
N ASP A 244 18.30 -4.46 24.12
CA ASP A 244 17.46 -5.55 24.61
C ASP A 244 16.40 -5.06 25.59
N VAL A 245 16.80 -4.29 26.60
CA VAL A 245 15.87 -3.72 27.59
C VAL A 245 14.80 -2.86 26.91
N MET A 246 15.19 -2.04 25.92
CA MET A 246 14.21 -1.21 25.21
C MET A 246 13.32 -2.02 24.26
N GLY A 247 13.83 -3.13 23.72
CA GLY A 247 13.07 -4.14 23.00
C GLY A 247 11.97 -4.75 23.89
N ASP A 248 12.29 -5.10 25.14
CA ASP A 248 11.33 -5.60 26.12
C ASP A 248 10.22 -4.57 26.43
N TYR A 249 10.56 -3.28 26.46
CA TYR A 249 9.60 -2.19 26.58
C TYR A 249 8.80 -1.90 25.29
N LYS A 250 8.98 -2.70 24.23
CA LYS A 250 8.34 -2.53 22.92
C LYS A 250 8.58 -1.14 22.33
N SER A 251 9.81 -0.65 22.46
CA SER A 251 10.25 0.59 21.81
C SER A 251 10.53 0.33 20.33
N ASP A 252 10.16 1.26 19.47
CA ASP A 252 10.44 1.18 18.02
C ASP A 252 11.86 1.67 17.71
N PHE A 253 12.36 2.62 18.50
CA PHE A 253 13.70 3.19 18.38
C PHE A 253 14.38 3.34 19.74
N VAL A 254 15.70 3.22 19.76
CA VAL A 254 16.54 3.55 20.92
C VAL A 254 17.47 4.69 20.55
N LEU A 255 17.44 5.76 21.34
CA LEU A 255 18.33 6.90 21.19
C LEU A 255 19.38 6.90 22.29
N PHE A 256 20.64 6.75 21.87
CA PHE A 256 21.80 6.94 22.74
C PHE A 256 22.19 8.43 22.84
N PRO A 257 22.83 8.85 23.94
CA PRO A 257 23.38 10.20 24.09
C PRO A 257 24.36 10.57 22.98
N GLU A 258 24.41 11.87 22.63
CA GLU A 258 25.29 12.42 21.59
C GLU A 258 26.77 11.97 21.73
N LEU A 259 27.23 11.83 22.97
CA LEU A 259 28.61 11.49 23.33
C LEU A 259 28.75 10.05 23.85
N PHE A 260 27.89 9.12 23.43
CA PHE A 260 27.83 7.76 23.98
C PHE A 260 29.12 6.95 23.86
N ASN A 261 29.98 7.23 22.88
CA ASN A 261 31.27 6.57 22.68
C ASN A 261 32.45 7.23 23.44
N THR A 262 32.22 8.36 24.12
CA THR A 262 33.23 9.08 24.92
C THR A 262 33.86 8.24 26.03
N PRO A 263 33.16 7.29 26.68
CA PRO A 263 33.78 6.35 27.60
C PRO A 263 34.98 5.57 27.04
N LEU A 264 35.05 5.39 25.71
CA LEU A 264 36.19 4.76 25.01
C LEU A 264 37.44 5.66 24.96
N LEU A 265 37.39 6.88 25.49
CA LEU A 265 38.57 7.74 25.64
C LEU A 265 39.49 7.31 26.78
N ALA A 266 39.02 6.48 27.72
CA ALA A 266 39.79 6.09 28.90
C ALA A 266 41.21 5.52 28.57
N PRO A 267 41.39 4.67 27.54
CA PRO A 267 42.72 4.20 27.12
C PRO A 267 43.63 5.29 26.52
N PHE A 268 43.09 6.45 26.14
CA PHE A 268 43.79 7.57 25.50
C PHE A 268 44.00 8.77 26.43
N ASN A 269 43.81 8.61 27.74
CA ASN A 269 43.96 9.68 28.74
C ASN A 269 45.39 10.25 28.84
N ASN A 270 46.38 9.56 28.26
CA ASN A 270 47.77 10.00 28.20
C ASN A 270 48.07 10.94 27.01
N LEU A 271 47.11 11.15 26.10
CA LEU A 271 47.24 12.04 24.95
C LEU A 271 46.63 13.42 25.22
N SER A 272 46.94 14.40 24.38
CA SER A 272 46.21 15.67 24.40
C SER A 272 44.74 15.42 24.03
N GLY A 273 43.81 16.20 24.57
CA GLY A 273 42.39 16.01 24.30
C GLY A 273 42.04 15.98 22.79
N ARG A 274 42.78 16.75 21.97
CA ARG A 274 42.66 16.72 20.51
C ARG A 274 43.10 15.37 19.93
N ASP A 275 44.24 14.86 20.38
CA ASP A 275 44.81 13.61 19.86
C ASP A 275 43.99 12.39 20.31
N SER A 276 43.45 12.39 21.53
CA SER A 276 42.52 11.37 22.03
C SER A 276 41.26 11.30 21.17
N MET A 277 40.69 12.45 20.81
CA MET A 277 39.52 12.52 19.93
C MET A 277 39.82 12.03 18.51
N ILE A 278 41.00 12.35 17.95
CA ILE A 278 41.42 11.84 16.64
C ILE A 278 41.58 10.31 16.68
N LYS A 279 42.12 9.77 17.77
CA LYS A 279 42.23 8.31 17.96
C LYS A 279 40.87 7.64 18.06
N LEU A 280 39.92 8.20 18.80
CA LEU A 280 38.56 7.70 18.90
C LEU A 280 37.83 7.75 17.55
N ALA A 281 37.97 8.86 16.81
CA ALA A 281 37.34 9.03 15.50
C ALA A 281 37.80 7.98 14.46
N LYS A 282 39.03 7.45 14.59
CA LYS A 282 39.51 6.36 13.73
C LYS A 282 38.79 5.02 13.97
N MET A 283 38.12 4.87 15.12
CA MET A 283 37.39 3.66 15.48
C MET A 283 35.94 3.67 14.99
N THR A 284 35.44 4.81 14.48
CA THR A 284 34.03 5.02 14.11
C THR A 284 33.49 3.94 13.18
N GLU A 285 34.17 3.60 12.09
CA GLU A 285 33.69 2.59 11.13
C GLU A 285 33.60 1.19 11.77
N SER A 286 34.58 0.82 12.59
CA SER A 286 34.56 -0.45 13.32
C SER A 286 33.39 -0.52 14.31
N ILE A 287 33.16 0.58 15.04
CA ILE A 287 32.06 0.68 16.01
C ILE A 287 30.72 0.60 15.30
N LYS A 288 30.54 1.35 14.21
CA LYS A 288 29.32 1.36 13.41
C LYS A 288 29.00 -0.02 12.85
N ASN A 289 29.97 -0.68 12.23
CA ASN A 289 29.77 -2.01 11.66
C ASN A 289 29.41 -3.02 12.75
N LYS A 290 30.08 -2.96 13.90
CA LYS A 290 29.79 -3.88 15.00
C LYS A 290 28.38 -3.66 15.58
N ILE A 291 27.97 -2.41 15.79
CA ILE A 291 26.63 -2.09 16.27
C ILE A 291 25.55 -2.49 15.26
N SER A 292 25.83 -2.47 13.96
CA SER A 292 24.85 -2.91 12.94
C SER A 292 24.65 -4.43 12.88
N GLU A 293 25.52 -5.21 13.53
CA GLU A 293 25.40 -6.67 13.66
C GLU A 293 24.64 -7.10 14.91
N LEU A 294 24.50 -6.21 15.90
CA LEU A 294 23.74 -6.40 17.14
C LEU A 294 22.24 -6.16 16.86
#